data_AF-A0A367EJ03-F1
#
_entry.id   AF-A0A367EJ03-F1
#
_cell.length_a   1.000
_cell.length_b   1.000
_cell.length_c   1.000
_cell.angle_alpha   90.00
_cell.angle_beta   90.00
_cell.angle_gamma   90.00
#
_symmetry.space_group_name_H-M   'P 1'
#
loop_
_entity.id
_entity.type
_entity.pdbx_description
1 polymer ?
#
loop_
_entity_poly.entity_id
_entity_poly.type
_entity_poly.pdbx_seq_one_letter_code
_entity_poly.pdbx_strand_id
1 'polypeptide(L)' 'MPGHVPDSFDYLDAAHEMAHTGRPTLARLLAEEAATRTEDPEEAARILRRFPSPASLRLKDC' A
#
# COMPACT_ATOMS: atom_id res chain seq x y z
N MET A 1 -22.34 -9.52 14.29
CA MET A 1 -21.83 -9.49 12.91
C MET A 1 -20.40 -9.98 12.98
N PRO A 2 -20.02 -11.08 12.31
CA PRO A 2 -18.60 -11.44 12.25
C PRO A 2 -17.88 -10.26 11.60
N GLY A 3 -16.96 -9.65 12.34
CA GLY A 3 -16.14 -8.58 11.82
C GLY A 3 -15.34 -9.14 10.66
N HIS A 4 -15.63 -8.69 9.45
CA HIS A 4 -14.80 -8.97 8.29
C HIS A 4 -13.41 -8.43 8.62
N VAL A 5 -12.47 -9.34 8.85
CA VAL A 5 -11.07 -8.99 9.05
C VAL A 5 -10.57 -8.71 7.64
N PRO A 6 -10.17 -7.46 7.32
CA PRO A 6 -9.77 -7.13 5.96
C PRO A 6 -8.58 -8.00 5.55
N ASP A 7 -8.65 -8.56 4.34
CA ASP A 7 -7.57 -9.34 3.75
C ASP A 7 -6.59 -8.45 2.98
N SER A 8 -5.55 -9.03 2.38
CA SER A 8 -4.55 -8.27 1.62
C SER A 8 -5.15 -7.49 0.45
N PHE A 9 -6.23 -7.97 -0.17
CA PHE A 9 -6.91 -7.29 -1.26
C PHE A 9 -7.69 -6.07 -0.77
N ASP A 10 -8.37 -6.17 0.38
CA ASP A 10 -9.07 -5.04 0.98
C ASP A 10 -8.08 -3.89 1.31
N TYR A 11 -6.91 -4.23 1.86
CA TYR A 11 -5.86 -3.23 2.12
C TYR A 11 -5.28 -2.64 0.84
N LEU A 12 -5.12 -3.45 -0.21
CA LEU A 12 -4.60 -2.99 -1.51
C LEU A 12 -5.57 -2.05 -2.22
N ASP A 13 -6.87 -2.36 -2.19
CA ASP A 13 -7.93 -1.52 -2.75
C ASP A 13 -8.01 -0.17 -2.01
N ALA A 14 -7.99 -0.22 -0.68
CA ALA A 14 -7.90 0.98 0.14
C ALA A 14 -6.62 1.80 -0.15
N ALA A 15 -5.48 1.14 -0.41
CA ALA A 15 -4.25 1.83 -0.79
C ALA A 15 -4.42 2.58 -2.13
N HIS A 16 -5.09 1.96 -3.10
CA HIS A 16 -5.42 2.59 -4.38
C HIS A 16 -6.30 3.83 -4.21
N GLU A 17 -7.36 3.73 -3.42
CA GLU A 17 -8.24 4.86 -3.08
C GLU A 17 -7.47 6.00 -2.40
N MET A 18 -6.57 5.67 -1.48
CA MET A 18 -5.75 6.69 -0.80
C MET A 18 -4.74 7.35 -1.74
N ALA A 19 -4.20 6.62 -2.71
CA ALA A 19 -3.34 7.20 -3.75
C ALA A 19 -4.15 8.12 -4.67
N HIS A 20 -5.36 7.72 -5.05
CA HIS A 20 -6.24 8.51 -5.92
C HIS A 20 -6.74 9.79 -5.26
N THR A 21 -6.98 9.75 -3.95
CA THR A 21 -7.39 10.92 -3.14
C THR A 21 -6.23 11.83 -2.73
N GLY A 22 -5.00 11.56 -3.19
CA GLY A 22 -3.84 12.42 -2.92
C GLY A 22 -3.26 12.24 -1.51
N ARG A 23 -3.45 11.09 -0.89
CA ARG A 23 -2.91 10.73 0.44
C ARG A 23 -1.83 9.64 0.31
N PRO A 24 -0.68 9.94 -0.34
CA PRO A 24 0.34 8.94 -0.69
C PRO A 24 0.95 8.27 0.55
N THR A 25 1.07 8.98 1.67
CA THR A 25 1.56 8.40 2.93
C THR A 25 0.62 7.33 3.47
N LEU A 26 -0.70 7.55 3.39
CA LEU A 26 -1.67 6.58 3.86
C LEU A 26 -1.78 5.40 2.90
N ALA A 27 -1.71 5.65 1.59
CA ALA A 27 -1.64 4.60 0.58
C ALA A 27 -0.45 3.65 0.81
N ARG A 28 0.71 4.23 1.14
CA ARG A 28 1.94 3.47 1.46
C ARG A 28 1.75 2.54 2.67
N LEU A 29 1.16 3.03 3.76
CA LEU A 29 0.93 2.23 4.97
C LEU A 29 -0.02 1.05 4.70
N LEU A 30 -1.08 1.30 3.93
CA LEU A 30 -2.03 0.26 3.55
C LEU A 30 -1.37 -0.79 2.64
N ALA A 31 -0.50 -0.37 1.72
CA ALA A 31 0.28 -1.26 0.88
C ALA A 31 1.29 -2.11 1.68
N GLU A 32 1.86 -1.57 2.77
CA GLU A 32 2.73 -2.32 3.69
C GLU A 32 1.94 -3.39 4.46
N GLU A 33 0.73 -3.08 4.90
CA GLU A 33 -0.17 -4.05 5.54
C GLU A 33 -0.65 -5.13 4.56
N ALA A 34 -0.91 -4.77 3.29
CA ALA A 34 -1.24 -5.71 2.23
C ALA A 34 -0.06 -6.64 1.92
N ALA A 35 1.15 -6.07 1.80
CA ALA A 35 2.38 -6.84 1.58
C ALA A 35 2.69 -7.79 2.74
N THR A 36 2.45 -7.38 3.99
CA THR A 36 2.66 -8.22 5.18
C THR A 36 1.72 -9.42 5.23
N ARG A 37 0.50 -9.30 4.69
CA ARG A 37 -0.48 -10.38 4.57
C ARG A 37 -0.31 -11.23 3.30
N THR A 38 0.56 -10.82 2.39
CA THR A 38 0.84 -11.54 1.15
C THR A 38 1.96 -12.53 1.39
N GLU A 39 1.68 -13.82 1.25
CA GLU A 39 2.67 -14.89 1.49
C GLU A 39 3.75 -14.93 0.40
N ASP A 40 3.42 -14.47 -0.82
CA ASP A 40 4.36 -14.40 -1.93
C ASP A 40 5.25 -13.13 -1.81
N PRO A 41 6.57 -13.28 -1.59
CA PRO A 41 7.47 -12.15 -1.47
C PRO A 41 7.63 -11.35 -2.78
N GLU A 42 7.45 -11.98 -3.96
CA GLU A 42 7.47 -11.25 -5.23
C GLU A 42 6.25 -10.34 -5.36
N GLU A 43 5.08 -10.84 -4.97
CA GLU A 43 3.84 -10.06 -5.01
C GLU A 43 3.87 -8.94 -3.96
N ALA A 44 4.35 -9.22 -2.75
CA ALA A 44 4.59 -8.21 -1.73
C ALA A 44 5.51 -7.09 -2.25
N ALA A 45 6.61 -7.42 -2.94
CA ALA A 45 7.50 -6.44 -3.54
C ALA A 45 6.83 -5.63 -4.67
N ARG A 46 5.96 -6.25 -5.48
CA ARG A 46 5.18 -5.56 -6.52
C ARG A 46 4.21 -4.55 -5.91
N ILE A 47 3.50 -4.93 -4.85
CA ILE A 47 2.60 -4.04 -4.10
C ILE A 47 3.39 -2.82 -3.59
N LEU A 48 4.50 -3.03 -2.90
CA LEU A 48 5.32 -1.93 -2.36
C LEU A 48 5.90 -1.01 -3.45
N ARG A 49 6.27 -1.55 -4.62
CA ARG A 49 6.73 -0.75 -5.77
C ARG A 49 5.62 0.10 -6.38
N ARG A 50 4.36 -0.32 -6.29
CA ARG A 50 3.21 0.44 -6.81
C ARG A 50 2.91 1.68 -5.98
N PHE A 51 3.23 1.64 -4.68
CA PHE A 51 3.05 2.71 -3.72
C PHE A 51 4.40 3.19 -3.17
N PRO A 52 5.16 3.99 -3.94
CA PRO A 52 6.43 4.53 -3.48
C PRO A 52 6.21 5.47 -2.28
N SER A 53 7.12 5.42 -1.30
CA SER A 53 7.08 6.35 -0.18
C SER A 53 7.19 7.78 -0.70
N PRO A 54 6.34 8.71 -0.23
CA PRO A 54 6.46 10.13 -0.60
C PRO A 54 7.81 10.75 -0.19
N ALA A 55 8.51 10.17 0.81
CA ALA A 55 9.88 10.56 1.13
C ALA A 55 10.88 10.20 0.01
N SER A 56 10.60 9.15 -0.76
CA SER A 56 11.41 8.73 -1.90
C SER A 56 11.19 9.62 -3.13
N LEU A 57 10.01 10.24 -3.27
CA LEU A 57 9.75 11.25 -4.31
C LEU A 57 10.46 12.58 -4.00
N ARG A 58 10.59 12.95 -2.73
CA ARG A 58 11.27 14.20 -2.32
C ARG A 58 12.78 14.20 -2.61
N LEU A 59 13.40 13.05 -2.86
CA LEU A 59 14.83 12.94 -3.20
C LEU A 59 15.12 13.21 -4.69
N LYS A 60 14.09 13.34 -5.55
CA LYS A 60 14.27 13.60 -6.98
C LYS A 60 14.37 15.08 -7.36
N ASP A 61 14.32 15.99 -6.39
CA ASP A 61 14.29 17.44 -6.62
C ASP A 61 15.50 18.21 -6.01
N CYS A 62 16.66 17.56 -5.79
CA CYS A 62 17.90 18.22 -5.35
C CYS A 62 19.00 18.16 -6.42
#